data_AF-A0A2W6E2X3-F1
#
_entry.id   AF-A0A2W6E2X3-F1
#
_cell.length_a   1.000
_cell.length_b   1.000
_cell.length_c   1.000
_cell.angle_alpha   90.00
_cell.angle_beta   90.00
_cell.angle_gamma   90.00
#
_symmetry.space_group_name_H-M   'P 1'
#
loop_
_entity.id
_entity.type
_entity.pdbx_description
1 polymer ?
#
loop_
_entity_poly.entity_id
_entity_poly.type
_entity_poly.pdbx_seq_one_letter_code
_entity_poly.pdbx_strand_id
1 'polypeptide(L)'
;VGGGSARPPRLLELAWDPSGASPAEEHLVLVGKGVTFDTGGISIKPADGMHLMRTDMSGGAAVIAALLAVGQLTLPLRVTGLVPCAENHVSGSAYRPGDVVRQVNGTTTEVTNTDAEGRLVLADALAYAVRTYKPTTLVDVATLTGAMKVSLGLRTGGLFATERELAERIQAAGEAAGELWWPMPLIDDHAEGLRSDIADLRQCPPGPGGVTAAMFLREFTGGLPWAHLDIAGPARAPECYDEVNAGGTGFATRTLIELACSLTS
;
A
#
# COMPACT_ATOMS: atom_id res chain seq x y z
N VAL A 1 3.25 -2.18 14.94
CA VAL A 1 2.75 -3.43 14.33
C VAL A 1 3.62 -4.64 14.72
N GLY A 2 4.82 -4.83 14.17
CA GLY A 2 5.61 -6.06 14.36
C GLY A 2 6.07 -6.42 15.78
N GLY A 3 5.93 -5.52 16.77
CA GLY A 3 6.31 -5.80 18.17
C GLY A 3 5.48 -6.89 18.86
N GLY A 4 4.35 -7.28 18.27
CA GLY A 4 3.53 -8.39 18.76
C GLY A 4 4.02 -9.79 18.35
N SER A 5 4.89 -9.91 17.35
CA SER A 5 5.37 -11.22 16.86
C SER A 5 6.75 -11.59 17.42
N ALA A 6 6.98 -12.89 17.59
CA ALA A 6 8.31 -13.45 17.83
C ALA A 6 9.23 -13.32 16.60
N ARG A 7 8.66 -13.09 15.41
CA ARG A 7 9.41 -12.81 14.18
C ARG A 7 9.65 -11.30 14.05
N PRO A 8 10.90 -10.83 14.13
CA PRO A 8 11.17 -9.40 14.15
C PRO A 8 10.87 -8.74 12.80
N PRO A 9 10.36 -7.50 12.77
CA PRO A 9 10.04 -6.78 11.54
C PRO A 9 11.29 -6.40 10.74
N ARG A 10 11.12 -6.09 9.45
CA ARG A 10 12.17 -5.63 8.54
C ARG A 10 11.61 -4.53 7.63
N LEU A 11 12.47 -3.61 7.21
CA LEU A 11 12.17 -2.75 6.06
C LEU A 11 13.06 -3.23 4.91
N LEU A 12 12.46 -3.69 3.82
CA LEU A 12 13.22 -3.92 2.59
C LEU A 12 13.27 -2.62 1.80
N GLU A 13 14.47 -2.26 1.39
CA GLU A 13 14.76 -1.16 0.49
C GLU A 13 15.46 -1.73 -0.73
N LEU A 14 14.89 -1.48 -1.89
CA LEU A 14 15.43 -1.90 -3.17
C LEU A 14 15.56 -0.67 -4.05
N ALA A 15 16.65 -0.56 -4.80
CA ALA A 15 16.89 0.58 -5.67
C ALA A 15 17.33 0.12 -7.06
N TRP A 16 16.69 0.67 -8.08
CA TRP A 16 17.17 0.70 -9.44
C TRP A 16 17.61 2.13 -9.77
N ASP A 17 18.90 2.29 -10.01
CA ASP A 17 19.55 3.59 -10.26
C ASP A 17 20.53 3.45 -11.44
N PRO A 18 20.04 3.58 -12.68
CA PRO A 18 20.87 3.41 -13.87
C PRO A 18 21.85 4.59 -14.03
N SER A 19 23.14 4.30 -14.16
CA SER A 19 24.19 5.32 -14.34
C SER A 19 23.98 6.10 -15.65
N GLY A 20 23.80 7.42 -15.56
CA GLY A 20 23.59 8.28 -16.73
C GLY A 20 22.19 8.89 -16.85
N ALA A 21 21.29 8.65 -15.89
CA ALA A 21 20.11 9.47 -15.72
C ALA A 21 20.52 10.93 -15.43
N SER A 22 20.09 11.89 -16.26
CA SER A 22 20.38 13.32 -16.13
C SER A 22 19.21 14.12 -16.74
N PRO A 23 18.81 15.30 -16.22
CA PRO A 23 18.44 15.64 -14.85
C PRO A 23 17.19 16.57 -14.85
N ALA A 24 15.98 16.04 -14.60
CA ALA A 24 14.88 16.86 -14.07
C ALA A 24 13.90 15.96 -13.29
N GLU A 25 14.45 15.39 -12.21
CA GLU A 25 13.73 14.99 -10.99
C GLU A 25 12.87 13.72 -11.00
N GLU A 26 12.55 13.07 -12.13
CA GLU A 26 11.62 11.94 -12.08
C GLU A 26 12.18 10.72 -11.32
N HIS A 27 11.62 10.50 -10.12
CA HIS A 27 11.95 9.41 -9.23
C HIS A 27 10.64 8.81 -8.73
N LEU A 28 10.33 7.61 -9.22
CA LEU A 28 9.20 6.83 -8.76
C LEU A 28 9.58 6.05 -7.50
N VAL A 29 8.85 6.28 -6.42
CA VAL A 29 8.92 5.43 -5.22
C VAL A 29 7.67 4.56 -5.14
N LEU A 30 7.89 3.25 -5.13
CA LEU A 30 6.89 2.22 -4.95
C LEU A 30 6.91 1.72 -3.51
N VAL A 31 5.76 1.72 -2.82
CA VAL A 31 5.65 1.26 -1.43
C VAL A 31 4.66 0.10 -1.33
N GLY A 32 5.11 -1.08 -0.89
CA GLY A 32 4.26 -2.27 -0.85
C GLY A 32 3.98 -2.72 0.58
N LYS A 33 2.70 -2.92 0.96
CA LYS A 33 2.35 -3.51 2.27
C LYS A 33 2.97 -4.91 2.39
N GLY A 34 3.84 -5.11 3.39
CA GLY A 34 4.58 -6.34 3.63
C GLY A 34 4.12 -7.15 4.84
N VAL A 35 2.84 -7.16 5.18
CA VAL A 35 2.37 -7.92 6.35
C VAL A 35 2.37 -9.42 6.02
N THR A 36 3.38 -10.15 6.50
CA THR A 36 3.62 -11.54 6.06
C THR A 36 2.60 -12.53 6.60
N PHE A 37 1.97 -12.18 7.73
CA PHE A 37 0.79 -12.85 8.24
C PHE A 37 0.02 -11.89 9.14
N ASP A 38 -1.29 -11.82 8.95
CA ASP A 38 -2.17 -10.91 9.69
C ASP A 38 -3.23 -11.67 10.51
N THR A 39 -3.02 -11.73 11.83
CA THR A 39 -4.02 -12.25 12.78
C THR A 39 -5.07 -11.21 13.17
N GLY A 40 -4.83 -9.94 12.86
CA GLY A 40 -5.49 -8.75 13.40
C GLY A 40 -4.94 -8.25 14.74
N GLY A 41 -4.01 -8.97 15.36
CA GLY A 41 -3.47 -8.61 16.67
C GLY A 41 -4.52 -8.76 17.77
N ILE A 42 -4.62 -7.79 18.67
CA ILE A 42 -5.61 -7.80 19.76
C ILE A 42 -7.05 -7.75 19.22
N SER A 43 -7.27 -7.01 18.13
CA SER A 43 -8.51 -6.95 17.35
C SER A 43 -8.58 -8.17 16.43
N ILE A 44 -8.57 -9.35 17.04
CA ILE A 44 -8.34 -10.63 16.36
C ILE A 44 -9.38 -10.92 15.28
N LYS A 45 -8.92 -11.39 14.11
CA LYS A 45 -9.81 -11.85 13.05
C LYS A 45 -10.55 -13.14 13.46
N PRO A 46 -11.74 -13.40 12.90
CA PRO A 46 -12.36 -14.71 13.00
C PRO A 46 -11.47 -15.82 12.44
N ALA A 47 -11.61 -17.04 12.96
CA ALA A 47 -10.84 -18.19 12.48
C ALA A 47 -11.13 -18.52 11.00
N ASP A 48 -12.38 -18.33 10.57
CA ASP A 48 -12.77 -18.54 9.18
C ASP A 48 -12.01 -17.57 8.26
N GLY A 49 -11.40 -18.12 7.20
CA GLY A 49 -10.59 -17.35 6.26
C GLY A 49 -9.22 -16.85 6.77
N MET A 50 -8.89 -16.94 8.06
CA MET A 50 -7.62 -16.40 8.61
C MET A 50 -6.38 -17.01 7.96
N HIS A 51 -6.42 -18.31 7.61
CA HIS A 51 -5.32 -18.98 6.92
C HIS A 51 -4.94 -18.29 5.59
N LEU A 52 -5.85 -17.53 4.99
CA LEU A 52 -5.61 -16.77 3.77
C LEU A 52 -4.85 -15.46 4.01
N MET A 53 -4.67 -15.02 5.26
CA MET A 53 -3.90 -13.81 5.61
C MET A 53 -2.40 -13.95 5.39
N ARG A 54 -1.93 -15.14 4.99
CA ARG A 54 -0.59 -15.33 4.41
C ARG A 54 -0.35 -14.54 3.12
N THR A 55 -1.42 -14.05 2.47
CA THR A 55 -1.32 -13.20 1.27
C THR A 55 -1.41 -11.71 1.59
N ASP A 56 -1.36 -11.31 2.86
CA ASP A 56 -1.48 -9.90 3.26
C ASP A 56 -0.21 -9.05 3.01
N MET A 57 0.76 -9.69 2.35
CA MET A 57 2.00 -9.12 1.83
C MET A 57 1.98 -8.94 0.31
N SER A 58 0.82 -9.13 -0.35
CA SER A 58 0.74 -9.13 -1.81
C SER A 58 1.13 -7.79 -2.43
N GLY A 59 0.88 -6.67 -1.73
CA GLY A 59 1.35 -5.36 -2.16
C GLY A 59 2.88 -5.27 -2.21
N GLY A 60 3.55 -5.76 -1.15
CA GLY A 60 5.00 -5.94 -1.10
C GLY A 60 5.53 -6.86 -2.20
N ALA A 61 4.84 -7.98 -2.46
CA ALA A 61 5.21 -8.89 -3.53
C ALA A 61 5.16 -8.23 -4.91
N ALA A 62 4.09 -7.48 -5.21
CA ALA A 62 3.94 -6.77 -6.47
C ALA A 62 5.04 -5.72 -6.67
N VAL A 63 5.38 -4.95 -5.63
CA VAL A 63 6.47 -3.96 -5.67
C VAL A 63 7.83 -4.60 -5.91
N ILE A 64 8.15 -5.70 -5.20
CA ILE A 64 9.42 -6.42 -5.38
C ILE A 64 9.52 -6.96 -6.82
N ALA A 65 8.47 -7.61 -7.30
CA ALA A 65 8.45 -8.21 -8.64
C ALA A 65 8.55 -7.14 -9.74
N ALA A 66 7.83 -6.02 -9.59
CA ALA A 66 7.90 -4.90 -10.53
C ALA A 66 9.31 -4.31 -10.59
N LEU A 67 9.96 -4.09 -9.45
CA LEU A 67 11.30 -3.51 -9.44
C LEU A 67 12.36 -4.46 -10.03
N LEU A 68 12.24 -5.78 -9.79
CA LEU A 68 13.08 -6.77 -10.46
C LEU A 68 12.93 -6.69 -11.99
N ALA A 69 11.71 -6.57 -12.49
CA ALA A 69 11.43 -6.44 -13.91
C ALA A 69 11.95 -5.11 -14.48
N VAL A 70 11.79 -3.99 -13.77
CA VAL A 70 12.37 -2.68 -14.14
C VAL A 70 13.88 -2.77 -14.34
N GLY A 71 14.60 -3.45 -13.44
CA GLY A 71 16.04 -3.66 -13.57
C GLY A 71 16.42 -4.58 -14.73
N GLN A 72 15.63 -5.63 -14.99
CA GLN A 72 15.83 -6.53 -16.14
C GLN A 72 15.58 -5.86 -17.49
N LEU A 73 14.61 -4.94 -17.55
CA LEU A 73 14.31 -4.11 -18.71
C LEU A 73 15.31 -2.97 -18.88
N THR A 74 16.19 -2.75 -17.90
CA THR A 74 17.17 -1.66 -17.89
C THR A 74 16.54 -0.28 -18.13
N LEU A 75 15.36 -0.05 -17.56
CA LEU A 75 14.62 1.19 -17.80
C LEU A 75 15.45 2.42 -17.39
N PRO A 76 15.47 3.50 -18.20
CA PRO A 76 16.22 4.71 -17.89
C PRO A 76 15.48 5.61 -16.87
N LEU A 77 14.95 5.03 -15.80
CA LEU A 77 14.17 5.68 -14.74
C LEU A 77 14.72 5.31 -13.37
N ARG A 78 14.80 6.27 -12.45
CA ARG A 78 15.12 5.97 -11.05
C ARG A 78 13.88 5.44 -10.35
N VAL A 79 13.98 4.22 -9.81
CA VAL A 79 12.88 3.58 -9.07
C VAL A 79 13.38 3.05 -7.73
N THR A 80 12.68 3.39 -6.65
CA THR A 80 12.94 2.81 -5.32
C THR A 80 11.71 2.01 -4.86
N GLY A 81 11.93 0.79 -4.41
CA GLY A 81 10.92 -0.04 -3.76
C GLY A 81 11.12 -0.06 -2.25
N LEU A 82 10.06 0.20 -1.49
CA LEU A 82 10.03 0.08 -0.03
C LEU A 82 8.97 -0.94 0.38
N VAL A 83 9.36 -1.94 1.17
CA VAL A 83 8.43 -2.95 1.70
C VAL A 83 8.61 -3.07 3.21
N PRO A 84 7.77 -2.40 4.02
CA PRO A 84 7.76 -2.60 5.47
C PRO A 84 7.14 -3.97 5.79
N CYS A 85 7.99 -4.89 6.23
CA CYS A 85 7.65 -6.26 6.55
C CYS A 85 7.47 -6.50 8.04
N ALA A 86 6.35 -7.11 8.41
CA ALA A 86 6.06 -7.52 9.78
C ALA A 86 5.01 -8.65 9.79
N GLU A 87 4.92 -9.37 10.90
CA GLU A 87 3.68 -10.08 11.24
C GLU A 87 2.83 -9.20 12.17
N ASN A 88 1.52 -9.21 11.96
CA ASN A 88 0.55 -8.67 12.92
C ASN A 88 0.04 -9.81 13.78
N HIS A 89 0.56 -9.92 15.00
CA HIS A 89 0.32 -11.05 15.87
C HIS A 89 -0.23 -10.63 17.23
N VAL A 90 -1.11 -11.45 17.80
CA VAL A 90 -1.56 -11.34 19.19
C VAL A 90 -0.47 -11.84 20.16
N SER A 91 -0.10 -11.02 21.13
CA SER A 91 0.79 -11.40 22.24
C SER A 91 0.72 -10.37 23.38
N GLY A 92 1.42 -10.64 24.48
CA GLY A 92 1.52 -9.70 25.60
C GLY A 92 2.30 -8.41 25.27
N SER A 93 3.04 -8.36 24.16
CA SER A 93 3.76 -7.17 23.67
C SER A 93 3.10 -6.50 22.47
N ALA A 94 1.93 -6.99 22.04
CA ALA A 94 1.18 -6.35 20.96
C ALA A 94 0.70 -4.95 21.40
N TYR A 95 0.74 -4.01 20.46
CA TYR A 95 0.04 -2.73 20.63
C TYR A 95 -1.47 -2.93 20.81
N ARG A 96 -2.12 -1.97 21.46
CA ARG A 96 -3.50 -2.10 21.93
C ARG A 96 -4.37 -1.04 21.26
N PRO A 97 -5.69 -1.32 21.10
CA PRO A 97 -6.64 -0.25 20.88
C PRO A 97 -6.49 0.84 21.97
N GLY A 98 -6.39 2.10 21.55
CA GLY A 98 -6.13 3.27 22.40
C GLY A 98 -4.66 3.65 22.56
N ASP A 99 -3.70 2.83 22.09
CA ASP A 99 -2.29 3.24 22.07
C ASP A 99 -2.07 4.36 21.03
N VAL A 100 -1.18 5.30 21.35
CA VAL A 100 -0.75 6.36 20.43
C VAL A 100 0.65 6.04 19.90
N VAL A 101 0.76 5.92 18.58
CA VAL A 101 2.03 5.64 17.88
C VAL A 101 2.51 6.91 17.20
N ARG A 102 3.79 7.25 17.37
CA ARG A 102 4.43 8.35 16.66
C ARG A 102 5.09 7.84 15.38
N GLN A 103 4.67 8.38 14.24
CA GLN A 103 5.22 8.07 12.92
C GLN A 103 6.54 8.81 12.65
N VAL A 104 7.23 8.35 11.60
CA VAL A 104 8.52 8.85 11.11
C VAL A 104 8.57 10.35 10.80
N ASN A 105 7.45 10.96 10.38
CA ASN A 105 7.32 12.41 10.14
C ASN A 105 7.00 13.20 11.41
N GLY A 106 6.83 12.55 12.56
CA GLY A 106 6.49 13.17 13.84
C GLY A 106 5.00 13.18 14.17
N THR A 107 4.12 12.92 13.20
CA THR A 107 2.67 12.77 13.40
C THR A 107 2.39 11.66 14.44
N THR A 108 1.34 11.84 15.22
CA THR A 108 0.86 10.84 16.18
C THR A 108 -0.47 10.26 15.70
N THR A 109 -0.60 8.94 15.77
CA THR A 109 -1.81 8.21 15.39
C THR A 109 -2.34 7.39 16.56
N GLU A 110 -3.62 7.60 16.90
CA GLU A 110 -4.39 6.72 17.78
C GLU A 110 -4.73 5.41 17.05
N VAL A 111 -4.29 4.29 17.63
CA VAL A 111 -4.63 2.94 17.16
C VAL A 111 -6.03 2.60 17.66
N THR A 112 -7.05 2.66 16.80
CA THR A 112 -8.43 2.31 17.19
C THR A 112 -8.79 0.87 16.88
N ASN A 113 -8.08 0.23 15.94
CA ASN A 113 -8.26 -1.17 15.58
C ASN A 113 -6.94 -1.77 15.10
N THR A 114 -6.41 -2.74 15.83
CA THR A 114 -5.09 -3.33 15.54
C THR A 114 -5.07 -4.17 14.25
N ASP A 115 -6.24 -4.47 13.66
CA ASP A 115 -6.45 -5.13 12.36
C ASP A 115 -6.42 -4.15 11.18
N ALA A 116 -6.29 -2.86 11.46
CA ALA A 116 -6.02 -1.83 10.46
C ALA A 116 -4.52 -1.49 10.42
N GLU A 117 -3.65 -2.48 10.62
CA GLU A 117 -2.20 -2.32 10.75
C GLU A 117 -1.52 -1.87 9.44
N GLY A 118 -2.06 -2.28 8.30
CA GLY A 118 -1.47 -2.03 6.99
C GLY A 118 -1.19 -0.56 6.75
N ARG A 119 -2.15 0.30 7.12
CA ARG A 119 -1.99 1.75 6.96
C ARG A 119 -0.93 2.34 7.89
N LEU A 120 -0.67 1.72 9.04
CA LEU A 120 0.38 2.18 9.97
C LEU A 120 1.77 1.86 9.44
N VAL A 121 1.99 0.66 8.89
CA VAL A 121 3.28 0.32 8.28
C VAL A 121 3.55 1.12 7.01
N LEU A 122 2.51 1.38 6.21
CA LEU A 122 2.59 2.21 5.01
C LEU A 122 2.84 3.68 5.35
N ALA A 123 2.18 4.23 6.37
CA ALA A 123 2.39 5.61 6.81
C ALA A 123 3.87 5.90 7.11
N ASP A 124 4.53 5.02 7.87
CA ASP A 124 5.97 5.17 8.14
C ASP A 124 6.83 5.03 6.89
N ALA A 125 6.49 4.10 5.98
CA ALA A 125 7.23 3.91 4.74
C ALA A 125 7.06 5.08 3.75
N LEU A 126 5.86 5.64 3.64
CA LEU A 126 5.57 6.85 2.85
C LEU A 126 6.30 8.06 3.43
N ALA A 127 6.18 8.30 4.73
CA ALA A 127 6.89 9.38 5.42
C ALA A 127 8.41 9.23 5.30
N TYR A 128 8.93 8.00 5.39
CA TYR A 128 10.34 7.69 5.15
C TYR A 128 10.74 8.00 3.70
N ALA A 129 9.92 7.62 2.73
CA ALA A 129 10.18 7.89 1.32
C ALA A 129 10.31 9.39 1.03
N VAL A 130 9.34 10.18 1.50
CA VAL A 130 9.32 11.64 1.37
C VAL A 130 10.60 12.25 1.95
N ARG A 131 10.94 11.87 3.18
CA ARG A 131 12.09 12.43 3.89
C ARG A 131 13.43 12.06 3.24
N THR A 132 13.57 10.81 2.80
CA THR A 132 14.86 10.23 2.41
C THR A 132 15.15 10.44 0.92
N TYR A 133 14.17 10.27 0.04
CA TYR A 133 14.39 10.27 -1.40
C TYR A 133 13.89 11.52 -2.11
N LYS A 134 12.90 12.22 -1.54
CA LYS A 134 12.22 13.35 -2.19
C LYS A 134 11.76 12.99 -3.61
N PRO A 135 10.93 11.94 -3.76
CA PRO A 135 10.51 11.47 -5.08
C PRO A 135 9.58 12.48 -5.76
N THR A 136 9.43 12.37 -7.08
CA THR A 136 8.39 13.10 -7.81
C THR A 136 7.04 12.41 -7.74
N THR A 137 7.02 11.09 -7.55
CA THR A 137 5.78 10.32 -7.52
C THR A 137 5.86 9.19 -6.51
N LEU A 138 4.82 9.06 -5.70
CA LEU A 138 4.62 7.97 -4.76
C LEU A 138 3.48 7.08 -5.26
N VAL A 139 3.71 5.78 -5.33
CA VAL A 139 2.64 4.81 -5.53
C VAL A 139 2.74 3.73 -4.47
N ASP A 140 1.70 3.58 -3.65
CA ASP A 140 1.62 2.49 -2.70
C ASP A 140 0.59 1.43 -3.08
N VAL A 141 0.89 0.18 -2.77
CA VAL A 141 0.09 -0.99 -3.12
C VAL A 141 -0.14 -1.84 -1.88
N ALA A 142 -1.40 -2.18 -1.61
CA ALA A 142 -1.73 -2.92 -0.41
C ALA A 142 -3.01 -3.74 -0.53
N THR A 143 -3.00 -4.91 0.09
CA THR A 143 -4.22 -5.62 0.50
C THR A 143 -4.80 -4.90 1.73
N LEU A 144 -5.37 -3.71 1.54
CA LEU A 144 -5.60 -2.79 2.66
C LEU A 144 -6.97 -2.96 3.31
N THR A 145 -8.05 -3.06 2.52
CA THR A 145 -9.40 -3.00 3.08
C THR A 145 -10.33 -4.10 2.59
N GLY A 146 -11.01 -4.76 3.54
CA GLY A 146 -12.16 -5.60 3.20
C GLY A 146 -13.28 -4.82 2.52
N ALA A 147 -13.37 -3.51 2.80
CA ALA A 147 -14.33 -2.61 2.16
C ALA A 147 -14.14 -2.55 0.64
N MET A 148 -12.91 -2.47 0.13
CA MET A 148 -12.68 -2.42 -1.32
C MET A 148 -13.09 -3.71 -2.02
N LYS A 149 -12.82 -4.86 -1.39
CA LYS A 149 -13.30 -6.16 -1.87
C LYS A 149 -14.83 -6.21 -1.97
N VAL A 150 -15.54 -5.64 -0.99
CA VAL A 150 -17.02 -5.57 -1.03
C VAL A 150 -17.49 -4.63 -2.14
N SER A 151 -16.82 -3.49 -2.34
CA SER A 151 -17.20 -2.49 -3.33
C SER A 151 -16.97 -2.92 -4.78
N LEU A 152 -15.82 -3.50 -5.09
CA LEU A 152 -15.36 -3.77 -6.47
C LEU A 152 -15.20 -5.25 -6.79
N GLY A 153 -15.38 -6.14 -5.81
CA GLY A 153 -15.27 -7.59 -5.99
C GLY A 153 -13.83 -8.10 -5.96
N LEU A 154 -13.58 -9.18 -6.70
CA LEU A 154 -12.33 -9.96 -6.66
C LEU A 154 -11.43 -9.79 -7.88
N ARG A 155 -11.77 -8.90 -8.82
CA ARG A 155 -11.06 -8.76 -10.10
C ARG A 155 -10.75 -7.32 -10.49
N THR A 156 -11.12 -6.36 -9.66
CA THR A 156 -10.91 -4.93 -9.91
C THR A 156 -10.27 -4.31 -8.68
N GLY A 157 -9.15 -3.60 -8.89
CA GLY A 157 -8.46 -2.86 -7.84
C GLY A 157 -9.06 -1.47 -7.63
N GLY A 158 -9.04 -0.97 -6.40
CA GLY A 158 -9.39 0.41 -6.10
C GLY A 158 -8.18 1.32 -6.30
N LEU A 159 -8.35 2.39 -7.09
CA LEU A 159 -7.31 3.37 -7.37
C LEU A 159 -7.69 4.72 -6.77
N PHE A 160 -6.93 5.21 -5.80
CA PHE A 160 -7.02 6.58 -5.30
C PHE A 160 -5.82 7.36 -5.78
N ALA A 161 -5.99 8.62 -6.19
CA ALA A 161 -4.87 9.49 -6.51
C ALA A 161 -5.16 10.93 -6.14
N THR A 162 -4.12 11.70 -5.78
CA THR A 162 -4.23 13.14 -5.56
C THR A 162 -4.35 13.94 -6.86
N GLU A 163 -3.84 13.38 -7.95
CA GLU A 163 -3.84 14.01 -9.27
C GLU A 163 -4.57 13.15 -10.29
N ARG A 164 -5.41 13.80 -11.10
CA ARG A 164 -6.17 13.11 -12.15
C ARG A 164 -5.25 12.46 -13.20
N GLU A 165 -4.19 13.15 -13.60
CA GLU A 165 -3.25 12.64 -14.60
C GLU A 165 -2.57 11.35 -14.13
N LEU A 166 -2.17 11.28 -12.86
CA LEU A 166 -1.60 10.06 -12.27
C LEU A 166 -2.62 8.91 -12.27
N ALA A 167 -3.88 9.18 -11.93
CA ALA A 167 -4.93 8.16 -11.99
C ALA A 167 -5.18 7.66 -13.42
N GLU A 168 -5.20 8.55 -14.40
CA GLU A 168 -5.38 8.19 -15.82
C GLU A 168 -4.19 7.36 -16.33
N ARG A 169 -2.96 7.73 -15.96
CA ARG A 169 -1.75 6.99 -16.31
C ARG A 169 -1.74 5.57 -15.73
N ILE A 170 -2.15 5.40 -14.47
CA ILE A 170 -2.24 4.07 -13.83
C ILE A 170 -3.34 3.23 -14.47
N GLN A 171 -4.50 3.82 -14.80
CA GLN A 171 -5.56 3.09 -15.51
C GLN A 171 -5.10 2.60 -16.87
N ALA A 172 -4.42 3.46 -17.65
CA ALA A 172 -3.88 3.09 -18.95
C ALA A 172 -2.81 1.98 -18.83
N ALA A 173 -1.93 2.07 -17.83
CA ALA A 173 -0.95 1.03 -17.52
C ALA A 173 -1.63 -0.31 -17.16
N GLY A 174 -2.71 -0.27 -16.39
CA GLY A 174 -3.51 -1.45 -16.07
C GLY A 174 -4.23 -2.04 -17.28
N GLU A 175 -4.83 -1.20 -18.13
CA GLU A 175 -5.47 -1.65 -19.38
C GLU A 175 -4.47 -2.35 -20.30
N ALA A 176 -3.28 -1.78 -20.49
CA ALA A 176 -2.19 -2.40 -21.25
C ALA A 176 -1.75 -3.74 -20.65
N ALA A 177 -1.76 -3.86 -19.32
CA ALA A 177 -1.40 -5.05 -18.57
C ALA A 177 -2.52 -6.11 -18.44
N GLY A 178 -3.76 -5.79 -18.80
CA GLY A 178 -4.94 -6.62 -18.52
C GLY A 178 -5.38 -6.63 -17.04
N GLU A 179 -5.06 -5.59 -16.28
CA GLU A 179 -5.41 -5.42 -14.86
C GLU A 179 -6.40 -4.25 -14.69
N LEU A 180 -7.62 -4.55 -14.22
CA LEU A 180 -8.69 -3.55 -14.12
C LEU A 180 -8.57 -2.69 -12.85
N TRP A 181 -8.56 -1.38 -13.03
CA TRP A 181 -8.55 -0.39 -11.95
C TRP A 181 -9.77 0.51 -12.02
N TRP A 182 -10.38 0.77 -10.86
CA TRP A 182 -11.48 1.70 -10.75
C TRP A 182 -11.06 2.93 -9.93
N PRO A 183 -11.16 4.15 -10.48
CA PRO A 183 -10.91 5.38 -9.73
C PRO A 183 -11.91 5.54 -8.58
N MET A 184 -11.37 5.68 -7.38
CA MET A 184 -12.08 5.88 -6.14
C MET A 184 -11.86 7.32 -5.63
N PRO A 185 -12.88 7.97 -5.06
CA PRO A 185 -12.79 9.36 -4.67
C PRO A 185 -11.98 9.54 -3.37
N LEU A 186 -11.26 10.66 -3.27
CA LEU A 186 -10.76 11.22 -2.01
C LEU A 186 -11.73 12.34 -1.58
N ILE A 187 -12.60 12.04 -0.61
CA ILE A 187 -13.74 12.90 -0.26
C ILE A 187 -13.40 13.76 0.96
N ASP A 188 -13.10 15.05 0.75
CA ASP A 188 -12.67 15.95 1.83
C ASP A 188 -13.72 16.14 2.95
N ASP A 189 -15.00 15.85 2.71
CA ASP A 189 -16.05 15.85 3.75
C ASP A 189 -15.73 14.88 4.91
N HIS A 190 -14.88 13.87 4.69
CA HIS A 190 -14.44 12.94 5.72
C HIS A 190 -13.21 13.41 6.50
N ALA A 191 -12.58 14.55 6.13
CA ALA A 191 -11.32 15.01 6.72
C ALA A 191 -11.41 15.27 8.23
N GLU A 192 -12.52 15.82 8.73
CA GLU A 192 -12.68 16.03 10.18
C GLU A 192 -12.70 14.70 10.95
N GLY A 193 -13.23 13.64 10.32
CA GLY A 193 -13.26 12.30 10.90
C GLY A 193 -11.87 11.67 11.07
N LEU A 194 -10.84 12.19 10.39
CA LEU A 194 -9.46 11.72 10.56
C LEU A 194 -8.82 12.19 11.86
N ARG A 195 -9.32 13.25 12.50
CA ARG A 195 -8.73 13.81 13.73
C ARG A 195 -8.99 12.92 14.94
N SER A 196 -8.01 12.76 15.82
CA SER A 196 -8.17 12.08 17.11
C SER A 196 -8.28 13.08 18.25
N ASP A 197 -8.94 12.68 19.34
CA ASP A 197 -9.02 13.48 20.58
C ASP A 197 -7.73 13.38 21.42
N ILE A 198 -6.89 12.36 21.16
CA ILE A 198 -5.68 12.04 21.95
C ILE A 198 -4.39 11.98 21.11
N ALA A 199 -4.51 12.15 19.80
CA ALA A 199 -3.41 12.14 18.82
C ALA A 199 -3.74 13.07 17.64
N ASP A 200 -2.81 13.27 16.71
CA ASP A 200 -3.07 14.09 15.53
C ASP A 200 -4.10 13.42 14.60
N LEU A 201 -3.97 12.10 14.41
CA LEU A 201 -4.84 11.29 13.54
C LEU A 201 -5.43 10.09 14.30
N ARG A 202 -6.62 9.64 13.89
CA ARG A 202 -7.16 8.32 14.24
C ARG A 202 -6.93 7.33 13.11
N GLN A 203 -6.45 6.13 13.45
CA GLN A 203 -6.13 5.07 12.49
C GLN A 203 -7.34 4.67 11.64
N CYS A 204 -8.51 4.50 12.24
CA CYS A 204 -9.75 4.15 11.54
C CYS A 204 -10.77 5.29 11.64
N PRO A 205 -10.78 6.23 10.68
CA PRO A 205 -11.81 7.25 10.62
C PRO A 205 -13.19 6.63 10.33
N PRO A 206 -14.28 7.19 10.88
CA PRO A 206 -15.63 6.77 10.52
C PRO A 206 -15.91 7.06 9.05
N GLY A 207 -16.77 6.25 8.42
CA GLY A 207 -17.18 6.42 7.02
C GLY A 207 -16.78 5.24 6.12
N PRO A 208 -16.78 5.45 4.79
CA PRO A 208 -16.49 4.39 3.81
C PRO A 208 -15.03 3.92 3.94
N GLY A 209 -14.84 2.71 4.46
CA GLY A 209 -13.53 2.23 4.95
C GLY A 209 -12.38 2.26 3.93
N GLY A 210 -12.65 2.05 2.64
CA GLY A 210 -11.64 2.18 1.58
C GLY A 210 -11.20 3.64 1.36
N VAL A 211 -12.16 4.55 1.30
CA VAL A 211 -11.90 6.00 1.12
C VAL A 211 -11.19 6.56 2.34
N THR A 212 -11.66 6.25 3.55
CA THR A 212 -11.04 6.79 4.77
C THR A 212 -9.65 6.21 5.04
N ALA A 213 -9.38 4.97 4.61
CA ALA A 213 -8.03 4.39 4.65
C ALA A 213 -7.07 5.12 3.69
N ALA A 214 -7.51 5.39 2.46
CA ALA A 214 -6.72 6.15 1.50
C ALA A 214 -6.46 7.59 2.00
N MET A 215 -7.48 8.27 2.53
CA MET A 215 -7.30 9.59 3.11
C MET A 215 -6.33 9.60 4.29
N PHE A 216 -6.33 8.57 5.14
CA PHE A 216 -5.33 8.44 6.21
C PHE A 216 -3.91 8.36 5.63
N LEU A 217 -3.70 7.56 4.58
CA LEU A 217 -2.38 7.44 3.93
C LEU A 217 -1.91 8.74 3.28
N ARG A 218 -2.83 9.53 2.72
CA ARG A 218 -2.56 10.84 2.09
C ARG A 218 -1.81 11.79 3.03
N GLU A 219 -2.06 11.74 4.33
CA GLU A 219 -1.39 12.59 5.32
C GLU A 219 0.12 12.33 5.46
N PHE A 220 0.62 11.21 4.92
CA PHE A 220 2.02 10.80 5.01
C PHE A 220 2.80 10.97 3.70
N THR A 221 2.18 11.56 2.66
CA THR A 221 2.79 11.71 1.33
C THR A 221 3.58 13.02 1.16
N GLY A 222 3.55 13.89 2.17
CA GLY A 222 4.21 15.20 2.11
C GLY A 222 3.64 16.14 1.04
N GLY A 223 2.43 15.88 0.55
CA GLY A 223 1.80 16.64 -0.53
C GLY A 223 2.34 16.34 -1.93
N LEU A 224 3.18 15.31 -2.08
CA LEU A 224 3.69 14.88 -3.39
C LEU A 224 2.58 14.20 -4.22
N PRO A 225 2.72 14.16 -5.56
CA PRO A 225 1.88 13.34 -6.43
C PRO A 225 1.86 11.89 -5.91
N TRP A 226 0.67 11.39 -5.60
CA TRP A 226 0.51 10.12 -4.91
C TRP A 226 -0.70 9.34 -5.42
N ALA A 227 -0.52 8.03 -5.54
CA ALA A 227 -1.60 7.08 -5.74
C ALA A 227 -1.54 5.91 -4.75
N HIS A 228 -2.71 5.47 -4.31
CA HIS A 228 -2.90 4.27 -3.52
C HIS A 228 -3.71 3.23 -4.30
N LEU A 229 -3.15 2.03 -4.37
CA LEU A 229 -3.72 0.87 -5.03
C LEU A 229 -4.19 -0.15 -3.98
N ASP A 230 -5.49 -0.16 -3.70
CA ASP A 230 -6.10 -1.17 -2.83
C ASP A 230 -6.43 -2.43 -3.65
N ILE A 231 -5.64 -3.47 -3.43
CA ILE A 231 -5.70 -4.75 -4.13
C ILE A 231 -6.31 -5.87 -3.29
N ALA A 232 -6.98 -5.56 -2.17
CA ALA A 232 -7.54 -6.56 -1.27
C ALA A 232 -8.51 -7.56 -1.95
N GLY A 233 -9.22 -7.10 -2.98
CA GLY A 233 -10.03 -7.94 -3.86
C GLY A 233 -9.16 -8.82 -4.78
N PRO A 234 -8.47 -8.22 -5.77
CA PRO A 234 -7.82 -8.95 -6.86
C PRO A 234 -6.50 -9.65 -6.52
N ALA A 235 -5.89 -9.38 -5.36
CA ALA A 235 -4.65 -10.04 -4.94
C ALA A 235 -4.79 -11.57 -4.74
N ARG A 236 -6.02 -12.08 -4.61
CA ARG A 236 -6.29 -13.51 -4.41
C ARG A 236 -7.46 -14.01 -5.23
N ALA A 237 -7.22 -15.09 -5.98
CA ALA A 237 -8.25 -15.80 -6.75
C ALA A 237 -8.72 -17.06 -6.00
N PRO A 238 -10.05 -17.29 -5.86
CA PRO A 238 -10.57 -18.52 -5.25
C PRO A 238 -10.48 -19.73 -6.17
N GLU A 239 -10.45 -19.50 -7.48
CA GLU A 239 -10.38 -20.51 -8.54
C GLU A 239 -9.57 -19.97 -9.71
N CYS A 240 -9.16 -20.85 -10.63
CA CYS A 240 -8.46 -20.43 -11.84
C CYS A 240 -9.42 -19.74 -12.80
N TYR A 241 -8.94 -18.70 -13.49
CA TYR A 241 -9.66 -18.04 -14.57
C TYR A 241 -8.65 -17.41 -15.53
N ASP A 242 -8.95 -17.43 -16.83
CA ASP A 242 -8.07 -16.87 -17.86
C ASP A 242 -6.62 -17.35 -17.66
N GLU A 243 -5.66 -16.44 -17.44
CA GLU A 243 -4.27 -16.77 -17.13
C GLU A 243 -3.94 -16.88 -15.61
N VAL A 244 -4.91 -16.62 -14.74
CA VAL A 244 -4.72 -16.53 -13.28
C VAL A 244 -5.00 -17.86 -12.60
N ASN A 245 -4.03 -18.33 -11.80
CA ASN A 245 -4.19 -19.51 -10.96
C ASN A 245 -4.85 -19.18 -9.62
N ALA A 246 -5.54 -20.17 -9.02
CA ALA A 246 -6.07 -20.06 -7.66
C ALA A 246 -4.94 -19.78 -6.65
N GLY A 247 -5.20 -18.91 -5.67
CA GLY A 247 -4.21 -18.44 -4.70
C GLY A 247 -3.80 -16.99 -4.95
N GLY A 248 -2.54 -16.65 -4.65
CA GLY A 248 -2.00 -15.31 -4.88
C GLY A 248 -1.85 -15.03 -6.37
N THR A 249 -2.44 -13.94 -6.85
CA THR A 249 -2.55 -13.64 -8.29
C THR A 249 -1.36 -12.87 -8.85
N GLY A 250 -0.61 -12.17 -7.99
CA GLY A 250 0.43 -11.23 -8.43
C GLY A 250 -0.13 -9.92 -9.00
N PHE A 251 -1.42 -9.65 -8.81
CA PHE A 251 -2.10 -8.44 -9.30
C PHE A 251 -1.33 -7.15 -8.92
N ALA A 252 -1.38 -6.17 -9.83
CA ALA A 252 -0.65 -4.91 -9.83
C ALA A 252 0.80 -4.99 -10.31
N THR A 253 1.43 -6.17 -10.36
CA THR A 253 2.83 -6.29 -10.80
C THR A 253 3.00 -5.77 -12.23
N ARG A 254 2.12 -6.17 -13.16
CA ARG A 254 2.21 -5.74 -14.56
C ARG A 254 1.85 -4.26 -14.71
N THR A 255 0.81 -3.78 -14.01
CA THR A 255 0.46 -2.34 -13.95
C THR A 255 1.65 -1.49 -13.51
N LEU A 256 2.37 -1.89 -12.46
CA LEU A 256 3.51 -1.13 -11.95
C LEU A 256 4.69 -1.09 -12.94
N ILE A 257 4.92 -2.18 -13.68
CA ILE A 257 5.92 -2.24 -14.75
C ILE A 257 5.53 -1.29 -15.89
N GLU A 258 4.29 -1.37 -16.37
CA GLU A 258 3.79 -0.49 -17.44
C GLU A 258 3.77 0.98 -17.02
N LEU A 259 3.44 1.27 -15.75
CA LEU A 259 3.55 2.62 -15.20
C LEU A 259 4.98 3.12 -15.29
N ALA A 260 5.97 2.34 -14.82
CA ALA A 260 7.37 2.71 -14.90
C ALA A 260 7.83 2.92 -16.35
N CYS A 261 7.41 2.07 -17.29
CA CYS A 261 7.66 2.26 -18.72
C CYS A 261 7.08 3.60 -19.23
N SER A 262 5.85 3.95 -18.84
CA SER A 262 5.20 5.20 -19.27
C SER A 262 5.88 6.48 -18.77
N LEU A 263 6.69 6.40 -17.72
CA LEU A 263 7.47 7.53 -17.19
C LEU A 263 8.84 7.66 -17.88
N THR A 264 9.18 6.74 -18.80
CA THR A 264 10.42 6.79 -19.59
C THR A 264 10.20 7.31 -21.01
N SER A 265 8.93 7.36 -21.46
CA SER A 265 8.49 7.73 -22.81
C SER A 265 8.05 9.18 -22.88
#